data_AF-A0A2U2DQE4-F1
#
_entry.id   AF-A0A2U2DQE4-F1
#
_cell.length_a   1.000
_cell.length_b   1.000
_cell.length_c   1.000
_cell.angle_alpha   90.00
_cell.angle_beta   90.00
_cell.angle_gamma   90.00
#
_symmetry.space_group_name_H-M   'P 1'
#
loop_
_entity.id
_entity.type
_entity.pdbx_description
1 polymer ?
#
loop_
_entity_poly.entity_id
_entity_poly.type
_entity_poly.pdbx_seq_one_letter_code
_entity_poly.pdbx_strand_id
1 'polypeptide(L)' 'MVPAGWRGYAAIVACTLKTPIGEVMNMEWCELLGWYCEAVNIQMARARFDVALATGRRI' A
#
# COMPACT_ATOMS: atom_id res chain seq x y z
N MET A 1 -11.02 11.01 -13.53
CA MET A 1 -11.92 9.84 -13.63
C MET A 1 -11.39 8.78 -12.68
N VAL A 2 -12.22 8.22 -11.81
CA VAL A 2 -11.81 7.19 -10.83
C VAL A 2 -11.92 5.81 -11.51
N PRO A 3 -10.86 4.98 -11.52
CA PRO A 3 -10.89 3.69 -12.18
C PRO A 3 -11.81 2.69 -11.46
N ALA A 4 -12.34 1.73 -12.22
CA ALA A 4 -13.01 0.57 -11.67
C ALA A 4 -12.05 -0.18 -10.74
N GLY A 5 -12.48 -0.50 -9.52
CA GLY A 5 -11.63 -1.17 -8.53
C GLY A 5 -10.80 -0.26 -7.62
N TRP A 6 -10.97 1.07 -7.68
CA TRP A 6 -10.28 2.02 -6.78
C TRP A 6 -10.37 1.68 -5.28
N ARG A 7 -11.45 1.02 -4.86
CA ARG A 7 -11.65 0.52 -3.49
C ARG A 7 -10.57 -0.48 -3.05
N GLY A 8 -10.01 -1.24 -3.99
CA GLY A 8 -8.87 -2.14 -3.71
C GLY A 8 -7.61 -1.35 -3.34
N TYR A 9 -7.37 -0.21 -4.01
CA TYR A 9 -6.27 0.70 -3.70
C TYR A 9 -6.45 1.29 -2.29
N ALA A 10 -7.67 1.73 -1.96
CA ALA A 10 -8.01 2.23 -0.63
C ALA A 10 -7.80 1.17 0.47
N ALA A 11 -8.20 -0.09 0.22
CA ALA A 11 -7.97 -1.19 1.16
C ALA A 11 -6.48 -1.47 1.40
N ILE A 12 -5.66 -1.43 0.35
CA ILE A 12 -4.21 -1.61 0.44
C ILE A 12 -3.58 -0.49 1.27
N VAL A 13 -3.96 0.76 1.01
CA VAL A 13 -3.50 1.94 1.76
C VAL A 13 -3.88 1.83 3.24
N ALA A 14 -5.16 1.59 3.54
CA ALA A 14 -5.64 1.47 4.90
C ALA A 14 -4.92 0.36 5.70
N CYS A 15 -4.73 -0.80 5.08
CA CYS A 15 -4.07 -1.95 5.72
C CYS A 15 -2.56 -1.70 5.97
N THR A 16 -1.88 -1.08 5.00
CA THR A 16 -0.42 -0.90 5.01
C THR A 16 0.00 0.26 5.89
N LEU A 17 -0.67 1.41 5.75
CA LEU A 17 -0.36 2.64 6.46
C LEU A 17 -1.09 2.75 7.81
N LYS A 18 -1.93 1.75 8.16
CA LYS A 18 -2.73 1.72 9.39
C LYS A 18 -3.70 2.90 9.53
N THR A 19 -4.15 3.42 8.39
CA THR A 19 -5.15 4.50 8.31
C THR A 19 -6.56 3.88 8.29
N PRO A 20 -7.55 4.44 9.02
CA PRO A 20 -8.93 3.99 8.94
C PRO A 20 -9.47 4.03 7.51
N ILE A 21 -10.12 2.94 7.07
CA ILE A 21 -10.62 2.84 5.68
C ILE A 21 -11.64 3.95 5.34
N GLY A 22 -12.42 4.42 6.32
CA GLY A 22 -13.35 5.52 6.12
C GLY A 22 -12.66 6.84 5.75
N GLU A 23 -11.51 7.12 6.35
CA GLU A 23 -10.70 8.31 6.02
C GLU A 23 -10.09 8.19 4.63
N VAL A 24 -9.54 7.01 4.29
CA VAL A 24 -8.97 6.74 2.97
C VAL A 24 -10.02 6.82 1.85
N MET A 25 -11.25 6.37 2.13
CA MET A 25 -12.37 6.42 1.17
C MET A 25 -12.90 7.84 0.93
N ASN A 26 -12.58 8.79 1.80
CA ASN A 26 -12.92 10.21 1.64
C ASN A 26 -11.83 11.03 0.92
N MET A 27 -10.69 10.41 0.59
CA MET A 27 -9.60 11.08 -0.13
C MET A 27 -9.95 11.33 -1.59
N GLU A 28 -9.39 12.39 -2.15
CA GLU A 28 -9.39 12.61 -3.59
C GLU A 28 -8.58 11.52 -4.30
N TRP A 29 -8.98 11.17 -5.53
CA TRP A 29 -8.34 10.06 -6.25
C TRP A 29 -6.83 10.25 -6.45
N CYS A 30 -6.39 11.48 -6.75
CA CYS A 30 -4.97 11.78 -6.93
C CYS A 30 -4.17 11.62 -5.63
N GLU A 31 -4.76 11.99 -4.50
CA GLU A 31 -4.17 11.81 -3.18
C GLU A 31 -4.07 10.33 -2.82
N LEU A 32 -5.17 9.59 -3.00
CA LEU A 32 -5.20 8.14 -2.80
C LEU A 32 -4.14 7.43 -3.64
N LEU A 33 -3.94 7.85 -4.90
CA LEU A 33 -2.95 7.25 -5.78
C LEU A 33 -1.51 7.49 -5.27
N GLY A 34 -1.22 8.68 -4.72
CA GLY A 34 0.06 8.96 -4.09
C GLY A 34 0.33 8.05 -2.88
N TRP A 35 -0.67 7.93 -2.00
CA TRP A 35 -0.60 7.07 -0.82
C TRP A 35 -0.48 5.58 -1.19
N TYR A 36 -1.15 5.16 -2.26
CA TYR A 36 -1.05 3.81 -2.78
C TYR A 36 0.37 3.47 -3.25
N CYS A 37 1.03 4.38 -3.97
CA CYS A 37 2.42 4.19 -4.39
C CYS A 37 3.37 3.99 -3.19
N GLU A 38 3.17 4.78 -2.12
CA GLU A 38 3.93 4.63 -0.88
C GLU A 38 3.65 3.28 -0.19
N ALA A 39 2.39 2.90 -0.06
CA ALA A 39 1.98 1.61 0.52
C ALA A 39 2.62 0.42 -0.24
N VAL A 40 2.63 0.46 -1.58
CA VAL A 40 3.27 -0.58 -2.40
C VAL A 40 4.78 -0.64 -2.16
N ASN A 41 5.46 0.50 -2.05
CA ASN A 41 6.89 0.52 -1.75
C ASN A 41 7.22 -0.12 -0.39
N ILE A 42 6.39 0.13 0.63
CA ILE A 42 6.53 -0.50 1.95
C ILE A 42 6.32 -2.01 1.86
N GLN A 43 5.28 -2.46 1.14
CA GLN A 43 5.03 -3.89 0.96
C GLN A 43 6.17 -4.58 0.21
N MET A 44 6.72 -3.96 -0.84
CA MET A 44 7.87 -4.47 -1.57
C MET A 44 9.12 -4.56 -0.69
N ALA A 45 9.38 -3.54 0.14
CA ALA A 45 10.50 -3.56 1.07
C ALA A 45 10.38 -4.69 2.10
N ARG A 46 9.17 -4.91 2.65
CA ARG A 46 8.89 -6.03 3.56
C ARG A 46 9.09 -7.38 2.87
N ALA A 47 8.54 -7.56 1.67
CA ALA A 47 8.72 -8.79 0.91
C ALA A 47 10.19 -9.09 0.61
N ARG A 48 11.00 -8.07 0.29
CA ARG A 48 12.45 -8.23 0.10
C ARG A 48 13.15 -8.65 1.39
N PHE A 49 12.75 -8.08 2.52
CA PHE A 49 13.28 -8.45 3.83
C PHE A 49 12.91 -9.90 4.20
N ASP A 50 11.66 -10.30 3.99
CA ASP A 50 11.20 -11.66 4.27
C ASP A 50 11.91 -12.71 3.40
N VAL A 51 12.13 -12.41 2.10
CA VAL A 51 12.91 -13.27 1.21
C VAL A 51 14.37 -13.35 1.66
N ALA A 52 14.97 -12.23 2.07
CA ALA A 52 16.33 -12.21 2.60
C ALA A 52 16.48 -13.08 3.86
N LEU A 53 15.52 -12.97 4.79
CA LEU A 53 15.45 -13.82 5.98
C LEU A 53 15.29 -15.31 5.63
N ALA A 54 14.38 -15.64 4.72
CA ALA A 54 14.11 -17.03 4.31
C ALA A 54 15.28 -17.68 3.57
N THR A 55 16.04 -16.90 2.80
CA THR A 55 17.16 -17.40 1.98
C THR A 55 18.53 -17.27 2.67
N GLY A 56 18.60 -16.67 3.86
CA GLY A 56 19.86 -16.43 4.58
C GLY A 56 20.79 -15.42 3.91
N ARG A 57 20.34 -14.70 2.88
CA ARG A 57 21.10 -13.62 2.24
C ARG A 57 20.91 -12.33 3.05
N ARG A 58 21.98 -11.79 3.62
CA ARG A 58 21.96 -10.42 4.20
C ARG A 58 21.79 -9.39 3.08
N ILE A 59 20.83 -8.48 3.27
CA ILE A 59 20.61 -7.25 2.48
C ILE A 59 21.55 -6.16 2.96
#